data_AF-A0A329SPM7-F1
#
_entry.id   AF-A0A329SPM7-F1
#
_cell.length_a   1.000
_cell.length_b   1.000
_cell.length_c   1.000
_cell.angle_alpha   90.00
_cell.angle_beta   90.00
_cell.angle_gamma   90.00
#
_symmetry.space_group_name_H-M   'P 1'
#
loop_
_entity.id
_entity.type
_entity.pdbx_description
1 polymer ?
#
loop_
_entity_poly.entity_id
_entity_poly.type
_entity_poly.pdbx_seq_one_letter_code
_entity_poly.pdbx_strand_id
1 'polypeptide(L)'
;MELQPPPAAAAPRYFTFKDFLAEAEAATFFELPHAEQVVKVTQYLDFLGQQPDSAQFTTSSKASISFAKLRGDCDAAADDDADQYASFELDAVLLDQLLEGRTRSGFGAFGTEPGFLPQKRLSLAVAHTVEKIGHTYIVERNKRGVVKPPVLNSRSFFFYWCHAEKQKLMDIQEKLAAKGMPPERRLLYWQRIIIIVDRAMCDDCIQFADCFARFEKAFICIQDPEFARAFPLPSTQQLRRIHPR
;
A
#
# COMPACT_ATOMS: atom_id res chain seq x y z
N MET A 1 -30.98 39.94 29.29
CA MET A 1 -30.38 39.64 27.96
C MET A 1 -30.04 38.17 27.97
N GLU A 2 -30.88 37.33 27.39
CA GLU A 2 -30.56 35.91 27.18
C GLU A 2 -29.55 35.82 26.03
N LEU A 3 -28.36 35.30 26.34
CA LEU A 3 -27.34 34.98 25.35
C LEU A 3 -27.83 33.78 24.55
N GLN A 4 -28.24 34.04 23.32
CA GLN A 4 -28.60 33.00 22.35
C GLN A 4 -27.37 32.11 22.13
N PRO A 5 -27.47 30.77 22.32
CA PRO A 5 -26.34 29.89 22.10
C PRO A 5 -25.87 30.01 20.64
N PRO A 6 -24.55 29.93 20.39
CA PRO A 6 -24.02 30.03 19.05
C PRO A 6 -24.69 28.98 18.14
N PRO A 7 -24.98 29.30 16.87
CA PRO A 7 -25.58 28.36 15.95
C PRO A 7 -24.72 27.10 15.90
N ALA A 8 -25.35 25.94 16.05
CA ALA A 8 -24.68 24.66 15.94
C ALA A 8 -23.94 24.60 14.60
N ALA A 9 -22.63 24.37 14.63
CA ALA A 9 -21.84 24.20 13.41
C ALA A 9 -22.50 23.11 12.55
N ALA A 10 -22.78 23.41 11.28
CA ALA A 10 -23.34 22.43 10.36
C ALA A 10 -22.43 21.19 10.34
N ALA A 11 -23.03 20.00 10.44
CA ALA A 11 -22.27 18.76 10.40
C ALA A 11 -21.43 18.71 9.11
N PRO A 12 -20.16 18.26 9.17
CA PRO A 12 -19.32 18.19 7.98
C PRO A 12 -20.02 17.37 6.89
N ARG A 13 -20.09 17.92 5.68
CA ARG A 13 -20.58 17.17 4.52
C ARG A 13 -19.47 16.24 4.06
N TYR A 14 -19.75 14.95 4.00
CA TYR A 14 -18.80 13.94 3.52
C TYR A 14 -19.22 13.48 2.12
N PHE A 15 -18.25 13.32 1.22
CA PHE A 15 -18.49 12.80 -0.12
C PHE A 15 -17.89 11.40 -0.23
N THR A 16 -18.72 10.38 -0.43
CA THR A 16 -18.21 9.05 -0.79
C THR A 16 -17.82 9.01 -2.27
N PHE A 17 -17.00 8.03 -2.67
CA PHE A 17 -16.68 7.85 -4.09
C PHE A 17 -17.94 7.59 -4.93
N LYS A 18 -18.92 6.86 -4.37
CA LYS A 18 -20.21 6.67 -5.02
C LYS A 18 -20.95 7.99 -5.25
N ASP A 19 -20.95 8.90 -4.27
CA ASP A 19 -21.65 10.19 -4.39
C ASP A 19 -21.01 11.11 -5.43
N PHE A 20 -19.75 10.86 -5.78
CA PHE A 20 -19.03 11.57 -6.84
C PHE A 20 -19.40 11.06 -8.24
N LEU A 21 -19.73 9.78 -8.36
CA LEU A 21 -20.04 9.15 -9.66
C LEU A 21 -21.49 9.44 -10.08
N ALA A 22 -21.73 9.53 -11.38
CA ALA A 22 -23.08 9.43 -11.91
C ALA A 22 -23.66 8.03 -11.65
N GLU A 23 -24.99 7.90 -11.55
CA GLU A 23 -25.65 6.63 -11.23
C GLU A 23 -25.26 5.50 -12.21
N ALA A 24 -25.19 5.82 -13.51
CA ALA A 24 -24.75 4.87 -14.54
C ALA A 24 -23.29 4.45 -14.37
N GLU A 25 -22.40 5.38 -14.01
CA GLU A 25 -20.98 5.08 -13.77
C GLU A 25 -20.80 4.23 -12.51
N ALA A 26 -21.55 4.52 -11.45
CA ALA A 26 -21.53 3.72 -10.22
C ALA A 26 -22.02 2.28 -10.47
N ALA A 27 -22.96 2.07 -11.40
CA ALA A 27 -23.46 0.75 -11.74
C ALA A 27 -22.42 -0.11 -12.47
N THR A 28 -21.57 0.49 -13.30
CA THR A 28 -20.63 -0.23 -14.19
C THR A 28 -19.16 -0.04 -13.82
N PHE A 29 -18.84 0.68 -12.74
CA PHE A 29 -17.46 1.04 -12.38
C PHE A 29 -16.49 -0.15 -12.37
N PHE A 30 -16.90 -1.30 -11.80
CA PHE A 30 -16.04 -2.48 -11.72
C PHE A 30 -15.91 -3.26 -13.03
N GLU A 31 -16.71 -2.91 -14.03
CA GLU A 31 -16.64 -3.46 -15.39
C GLU A 31 -15.72 -2.62 -16.29
N LEU A 32 -15.36 -1.41 -15.85
CA LEU A 32 -14.43 -0.55 -16.57
C LEU A 32 -13.02 -1.17 -16.60
N PRO A 33 -12.24 -0.94 -17.67
CA PRO A 33 -10.81 -1.22 -17.67
C PRO A 33 -10.13 -0.60 -16.44
N HIS A 34 -9.15 -1.28 -15.86
CA HIS A 34 -8.50 -0.80 -14.64
C HIS A 34 -7.89 0.59 -14.82
N ALA A 35 -7.23 0.88 -15.95
CA ALA A 35 -6.78 2.23 -16.29
C ALA A 35 -7.90 3.31 -16.19
N GLU A 36 -9.12 3.02 -16.65
CA GLU A 36 -10.26 3.93 -16.54
C GLU A 36 -10.75 4.06 -15.10
N GLN A 37 -10.73 2.97 -14.32
CA GLN A 37 -10.98 3.02 -12.89
C GLN A 37 -9.98 3.98 -12.20
N VAL A 38 -8.68 3.87 -12.50
CA VAL A 38 -7.65 4.77 -11.93
C VAL A 38 -7.91 6.23 -12.29
N VAL A 39 -8.32 6.53 -13.53
CA VAL A 39 -8.69 7.89 -13.94
C VAL A 39 -9.84 8.44 -13.10
N LYS A 40 -10.92 7.68 -12.96
CA LYS A 40 -12.09 8.10 -12.15
C LYS A 40 -11.74 8.31 -10.68
N VAL A 41 -10.89 7.45 -10.14
CA VAL A 41 -10.40 7.61 -8.77
C VAL A 41 -9.57 8.87 -8.63
N THR A 42 -8.64 9.12 -9.56
CA THR A 42 -7.81 10.32 -9.55
C THR A 42 -8.67 11.59 -9.55
N GLN A 43 -9.69 11.63 -10.42
CA GLN A 43 -10.65 12.74 -10.46
C GLN A 43 -11.40 12.93 -9.14
N TYR A 44 -11.84 11.85 -8.49
CA TYR A 44 -12.46 11.92 -7.18
C TYR A 44 -11.49 12.46 -6.12
N LEU A 45 -10.23 12.01 -6.14
CA LEU A 45 -9.22 12.52 -5.21
C LEU A 45 -9.02 14.02 -5.44
N ASP A 46 -8.90 14.48 -6.69
CA ASP A 46 -8.74 15.89 -7.01
C ASP A 46 -9.95 16.74 -6.57
N PHE A 47 -11.16 16.22 -6.76
CA PHE A 47 -12.40 16.84 -6.25
C PHE A 47 -12.42 16.98 -4.73
N LEU A 48 -11.98 15.95 -3.99
CA LEU A 48 -11.86 16.04 -2.53
C LEU A 48 -10.81 17.07 -2.11
N GLY A 49 -9.72 17.20 -2.87
CA GLY A 49 -8.66 18.17 -2.58
C GLY A 49 -9.07 19.63 -2.66
N GLN A 50 -10.13 19.92 -3.42
CA GLN A 50 -10.74 21.24 -3.50
C GLN A 50 -11.67 21.52 -2.31
N GLN A 51 -11.88 20.55 -1.41
CA GLN A 51 -12.84 20.61 -0.31
C GLN A 51 -12.21 20.18 1.04
N PRO A 52 -11.24 20.96 1.56
CA PRO A 52 -10.44 20.56 2.74
C PRO A 52 -11.29 20.24 3.98
N ASP A 53 -12.39 20.97 4.19
CA ASP A 53 -13.28 20.75 5.34
C ASP A 53 -14.15 19.49 5.23
N SER A 54 -14.30 18.97 4.00
CA SER A 54 -15.09 17.76 3.67
C SER A 54 -14.22 16.53 3.40
N ALA A 55 -12.90 16.74 3.29
CA ALA A 55 -11.92 15.72 2.96
C ALA A 55 -11.21 15.12 4.19
N GLN A 56 -11.52 15.61 5.39
CA GLN A 56 -11.01 15.05 6.63
C GLN A 56 -11.75 13.75 6.99
N PHE A 57 -11.11 12.63 6.70
CA PHE A 57 -11.55 11.33 7.18
C PHE A 57 -10.95 11.10 8.57
N THR A 58 -11.79 10.78 9.55
CA THR A 58 -11.28 10.33 10.83
C THR A 58 -10.60 8.99 10.64
N THR A 59 -9.39 8.88 11.18
CA THR A 59 -8.58 7.68 11.06
C THR A 59 -9.30 6.47 11.63
N SER A 60 -9.44 5.42 10.82
CA SER A 60 -9.98 4.16 11.30
C SER A 60 -9.09 3.59 12.41
N SER A 61 -9.71 3.12 13.50
CA SER A 61 -9.00 2.32 14.52
C SER A 61 -8.45 1.00 13.96
N LYS A 62 -8.76 0.68 12.70
CA LYS A 62 -8.24 -0.47 11.95
C LYS A 62 -7.13 -0.10 10.95
N ALA A 63 -6.71 1.17 10.89
CA ALA A 63 -5.58 1.58 10.06
C ALA A 63 -4.31 0.81 10.47
N SER A 64 -3.60 0.29 9.46
CA SER A 64 -2.27 -0.30 9.57
C SER A 64 -1.20 0.74 9.31
N ILE A 65 -0.04 0.57 9.94
CA ILE A 65 1.20 1.32 9.70
C ILE A 65 2.21 0.37 9.08
N SER A 66 2.95 0.86 8.09
CA SER A 66 4.09 0.14 7.53
C SER A 66 5.32 1.01 7.39
N PHE A 67 6.50 0.40 7.54
CA PHE A 67 7.80 1.05 7.46
C PHE A 67 8.88 0.01 7.15
N ALA A 68 10.10 0.46 6.86
CA ALA A 68 11.22 -0.42 6.53
C ALA A 68 12.28 -0.45 7.63
N LYS A 69 13.00 -1.56 7.75
CA LYS A 69 14.19 -1.72 8.58
C LYS A 69 15.28 -2.49 7.83
N LEU A 70 16.53 -2.36 8.28
CA LEU A 70 17.59 -3.27 7.84
C LEU A 70 17.29 -4.69 8.31
N ARG A 71 17.51 -5.64 7.41
CA ARG A 71 17.51 -7.07 7.73
C ARG A 71 18.78 -7.38 8.52
N GLY A 72 18.65 -8.06 9.65
CA GLY A 72 19.82 -8.49 10.43
C GLY A 72 20.61 -9.58 9.70
N ASP A 73 21.93 -9.58 9.88
CA ASP A 73 22.86 -10.51 9.19
C ASP A 73 22.57 -12.00 9.43
N CYS A 74 21.76 -12.35 10.44
CA CYS A 74 21.44 -13.74 10.80
C CYS A 74 20.32 -14.39 9.97
N ASP A 75 19.57 -13.62 9.16
CA ASP A 75 18.47 -14.17 8.33
C ASP A 75 18.83 -14.27 6.84
N ALA A 76 20.03 -13.87 6.43
CA ALA A 76 20.59 -14.13 5.11
C ALA A 76 21.04 -15.61 5.05
N ALA A 77 20.07 -16.53 5.06
CA ALA A 77 20.36 -17.91 4.71
C ALA A 77 20.92 -17.91 3.27
N ALA A 78 22.14 -18.40 3.17
CA ALA A 78 22.90 -18.70 1.97
C ALA A 78 22.02 -18.97 0.73
N ASP A 79 21.95 -17.99 -0.17
CA ASP A 79 21.80 -18.28 -1.60
C ASP A 79 23.21 -18.21 -2.18
N ASP A 80 23.71 -19.36 -2.64
CA ASP A 80 25.01 -19.59 -3.30
C ASP A 80 25.21 -18.75 -4.59
N ASP A 81 24.26 -17.89 -4.97
CA ASP A 81 24.35 -16.97 -6.10
C ASP A 81 24.93 -15.58 -5.75
N ALA A 82 25.24 -15.33 -4.47
CA ALA A 82 25.82 -14.06 -4.01
C ALA A 82 27.22 -13.76 -4.60
N ASP A 83 27.91 -14.78 -5.14
CA ASP A 83 29.26 -14.64 -5.68
C ASP A 83 29.32 -13.94 -7.05
N GLN A 84 28.20 -13.76 -7.76
CA GLN A 84 28.20 -13.05 -9.05
C GLN A 84 28.14 -11.51 -8.94
N TYR A 85 27.84 -10.96 -7.76
CA TYR A 85 27.72 -9.51 -7.54
C TYR A 85 28.70 -8.95 -6.49
N ALA A 86 29.73 -9.73 -6.13
CA ALA A 86 30.69 -9.45 -5.07
C ALA A 86 31.49 -8.12 -5.20
N SER A 87 31.32 -7.35 -6.28
CA SER A 87 31.99 -6.07 -6.48
C SER A 87 31.09 -4.82 -6.37
N PHE A 88 29.78 -4.96 -6.11
CA PHE A 88 28.90 -3.78 -5.97
C PHE A 88 28.73 -3.40 -4.49
N GLU A 89 29.43 -2.34 -4.08
CA GLU A 89 29.20 -1.72 -2.79
C GLU A 89 27.86 -0.97 -2.80
N LEU A 90 26.97 -1.31 -1.87
CA LEU A 90 25.70 -0.60 -1.71
C LEU A 90 25.96 0.81 -1.19
N ASP A 91 25.42 1.81 -1.89
CA ASP A 91 25.37 3.18 -1.38
C ASP A 91 24.60 3.23 -0.05
N ALA A 92 25.34 3.44 1.04
CA ALA A 92 24.79 3.51 2.40
C ALA A 92 23.81 4.68 2.58
N VAL A 93 24.06 5.82 1.92
CA VAL A 93 23.16 6.98 1.96
C VAL A 93 21.84 6.65 1.29
N LEU A 94 21.89 5.97 0.14
CA LEU A 94 20.67 5.47 -0.50
C LEU A 94 19.97 4.45 0.38
N LEU A 95 20.69 3.49 0.97
CA LEU A 95 20.08 2.49 1.84
C LEU A 95 19.32 3.14 3.00
N ASP A 96 19.89 4.13 3.68
CA ASP A 96 19.22 4.90 4.72
C ASP A 96 17.95 5.60 4.19
N GLN A 97 18.01 6.23 3.01
CA GLN A 97 16.85 6.87 2.37
C GLN A 97 15.70 5.88 2.09
N LEU A 98 15.99 4.62 1.76
CA LEU A 98 14.95 3.61 1.54
C LEU A 98 14.21 3.25 2.84
N LEU A 99 14.91 3.29 3.97
CA LEU A 99 14.35 2.98 5.29
C LEU A 99 13.43 4.10 5.81
N GLU A 100 13.68 5.33 5.39
CA GLU A 100 12.92 6.51 5.83
C GLU A 100 11.43 6.45 5.46
N GLY A 101 10.62 7.09 6.31
CA GLY A 101 9.20 7.30 6.08
C GLY A 101 8.33 6.11 6.50
N ARG A 102 7.13 6.45 6.97
CA ARG A 102 6.08 5.51 7.36
C ARG A 102 4.87 5.72 6.48
N THR A 103 4.16 4.64 6.15
CA THR A 103 2.87 4.68 5.48
C THR A 103 1.77 4.26 6.44
N ARG A 104 0.54 4.70 6.16
CA ARG A 104 -0.62 4.37 6.98
C ARG A 104 -1.86 4.15 6.12
N SER A 105 -2.48 2.99 6.27
CA SER A 105 -3.69 2.67 5.51
C SER A 105 -4.90 3.45 6.02
N GLY A 106 -5.93 3.56 5.17
CA GLY A 106 -7.19 4.19 5.54
C GLY A 106 -7.15 5.71 5.69
N PHE A 107 -6.03 6.38 5.35
CA PHE A 107 -5.87 7.83 5.50
C PHE A 107 -6.55 8.71 4.45
N GLY A 108 -7.35 8.09 3.57
CA GLY A 108 -8.00 8.81 2.49
C GLY A 108 -6.99 9.54 1.60
N ALA A 109 -7.51 10.22 0.60
CA ALA A 109 -6.68 10.95 -0.35
C ALA A 109 -6.14 12.28 0.17
N PHE A 110 -6.49 12.73 1.38
CA PHE A 110 -6.19 14.10 1.82
C PHE A 110 -5.72 14.27 3.27
N GLY A 111 -5.60 13.20 4.04
CA GLY A 111 -4.98 13.23 5.36
C GLY A 111 -3.60 12.58 5.35
N THR A 112 -2.54 13.28 4.98
CA THR A 112 -1.20 12.81 5.41
C THR A 112 -0.97 13.35 6.81
N GLU A 113 -1.13 12.49 7.81
CA GLU A 113 -0.78 12.86 9.18
C GLU A 113 0.71 13.22 9.28
N PRO A 114 1.08 14.20 10.11
CA PRO A 114 2.48 14.49 10.41
C PRO A 114 3.23 13.21 10.78
N GLY A 115 4.38 12.99 10.15
CA GLY A 115 5.20 11.78 10.35
C GLY A 115 4.92 10.62 9.38
N PHE A 116 3.94 10.76 8.47
CA PHE A 116 3.68 9.80 7.40
C PHE A 116 4.01 10.36 6.02
N LEU A 117 4.30 9.46 5.08
CA LEU A 117 4.57 9.78 3.68
C LEU A 117 3.29 10.28 2.96
N PRO A 118 3.39 10.94 1.79
CA PRO A 118 2.21 11.42 1.05
C PRO A 118 1.28 10.29 0.56
N GLN A 119 0.24 9.96 1.34
CA GLN A 119 -0.58 8.74 1.12
C GLN A 119 -1.40 8.79 -0.17
N LYS A 120 -1.88 9.97 -0.61
CA LYS A 120 -2.57 10.15 -1.89
C LYS A 120 -1.73 9.65 -3.05
N ARG A 121 -0.50 10.17 -3.12
CA ARG A 121 0.48 9.89 -4.17
C ARG A 121 0.81 8.40 -4.20
N LEU A 122 1.12 7.83 -3.04
CA LEU A 122 1.47 6.41 -2.92
C LEU A 122 0.29 5.48 -3.25
N SER A 123 -0.94 5.85 -2.87
CA SER A 123 -2.13 5.07 -3.25
C SER A 123 -2.34 5.05 -4.76
N LEU A 124 -2.13 6.17 -5.45
CA LEU A 124 -2.18 6.21 -6.92
C LEU A 124 -1.00 5.47 -7.55
N ALA A 125 0.20 5.53 -6.96
CA ALA A 125 1.35 4.76 -7.43
C ALA A 125 1.09 3.25 -7.37
N VAL A 126 0.44 2.76 -6.30
CA VAL A 126 -0.01 1.36 -6.20
C VAL A 126 -1.01 1.05 -7.31
N ALA A 127 -2.00 1.93 -7.53
CA ALA A 127 -3.00 1.79 -8.58
C ALA A 127 -2.39 1.59 -9.97
N HIS A 128 -1.45 2.46 -10.34
CA HIS A 128 -0.77 2.43 -11.63
C HIS A 128 0.19 1.26 -11.79
N THR A 129 0.64 0.67 -10.69
CA THR A 129 1.60 -0.44 -10.71
C THR A 129 0.93 -1.80 -10.90
N VAL A 130 -0.35 -1.93 -10.56
CA VAL A 130 -1.01 -3.24 -10.53
C VAL A 130 -1.09 -3.95 -11.87
N GLU A 131 -1.42 -3.26 -12.96
CA GLU A 131 -1.37 -3.86 -14.30
C GLU A 131 0.07 -4.27 -14.67
N LYS A 132 1.06 -3.44 -14.31
CA LYS A 132 2.48 -3.69 -14.64
C LYS A 132 3.03 -4.94 -13.97
N ILE A 133 2.61 -5.21 -12.74
CA ILE A 133 3.04 -6.39 -11.98
C ILE A 133 2.13 -7.61 -12.20
N GLY A 134 1.07 -7.47 -13.00
CA GLY A 134 0.10 -8.55 -13.23
C GLY A 134 -0.73 -8.93 -12.00
N HIS A 135 -0.91 -8.01 -11.04
CA HIS A 135 -1.76 -8.26 -9.87
C HIS A 135 -3.23 -8.17 -10.26
N THR A 136 -4.07 -9.02 -9.68
CA THR A 136 -5.53 -8.95 -9.81
C THR A 136 -6.12 -8.86 -8.42
N TYR A 137 -7.02 -7.90 -8.20
CA TYR A 137 -7.61 -7.71 -6.88
C TYR A 137 -8.48 -8.88 -6.47
N ILE A 138 -8.29 -9.32 -5.22
CA ILE A 138 -9.13 -10.35 -4.63
C ILE A 138 -10.44 -9.71 -4.17
N VAL A 139 -11.54 -10.10 -4.81
CA VAL A 139 -12.88 -9.71 -4.37
C VAL A 139 -13.19 -10.43 -3.05
N GLU A 140 -13.46 -9.66 -1.98
CA GLU A 140 -13.72 -10.20 -0.65
C GLU A 140 -14.84 -11.25 -0.67
N ARG A 141 -14.54 -12.44 -0.15
CA ARG A 141 -15.54 -13.48 0.12
C ARG A 141 -16.01 -13.36 1.56
N ASN A 142 -17.30 -13.56 1.81
CA ASN A 142 -17.79 -13.66 3.18
C ASN A 142 -17.26 -14.94 3.87
N LYS A 143 -17.50 -15.08 5.18
CA LYS A 143 -17.09 -16.28 5.95
C LYS A 143 -17.65 -17.61 5.42
N ARG A 144 -18.60 -17.57 4.49
CA ARG A 144 -19.21 -18.73 3.82
C ARG A 144 -18.64 -18.96 2.41
N GLY A 145 -17.57 -18.26 2.02
CA GLY A 145 -16.94 -18.37 0.71
C GLY A 145 -17.67 -17.66 -0.44
N VAL A 146 -18.77 -16.94 -0.14
CA VAL A 146 -19.57 -16.26 -1.15
C VAL A 146 -18.89 -14.94 -1.52
N VAL A 147 -18.62 -14.75 -2.82
CA VAL A 147 -18.11 -13.49 -3.37
C VAL A 147 -19.13 -12.40 -3.07
N LYS A 148 -18.73 -11.38 -2.30
CA LYS A 148 -19.56 -10.19 -2.16
C LYS A 148 -19.32 -9.30 -3.37
N PRO A 149 -20.37 -8.75 -4.00
CA PRO A 149 -20.16 -7.72 -5.01
C PRO A 149 -19.39 -6.57 -4.36
N PRO A 150 -18.35 -6.05 -5.02
CA PRO A 150 -17.62 -4.90 -4.51
C PRO A 150 -18.59 -3.71 -4.35
N VAL A 151 -18.48 -2.97 -3.26
CA VAL A 151 -19.43 -1.90 -2.91
C VAL A 151 -18.75 -0.55 -2.90
N LEU A 152 -19.28 0.39 -3.67
CA LEU A 152 -18.79 1.78 -3.75
C LEU A 152 -19.16 2.63 -2.51
N ASN A 153 -19.98 2.08 -1.60
CA ASN A 153 -20.58 2.81 -0.48
C ASN A 153 -19.63 3.02 0.73
N SER A 154 -18.35 2.63 0.64
CA SER A 154 -17.44 2.79 1.78
C SER A 154 -17.11 4.26 2.04
N ARG A 155 -17.44 4.74 3.24
CA ARG A 155 -16.97 6.03 3.80
C ARG A 155 -15.46 5.99 4.10
N SER A 156 -14.93 4.79 4.29
CA SER A 156 -13.52 4.48 4.50
C SER A 156 -12.97 3.89 3.21
N PHE A 157 -12.88 4.76 2.19
CA PHE A 157 -12.08 4.62 0.97
C PHE A 157 -11.96 3.20 0.37
N PHE A 158 -12.77 2.92 -0.66
CA PHE A 158 -12.76 1.66 -1.41
C PHE A 158 -11.65 1.65 -2.48
N PHE A 159 -10.39 1.62 -2.06
CA PHE A 159 -9.28 1.30 -2.97
C PHE A 159 -8.44 0.19 -2.34
N TYR A 160 -8.40 -0.96 -3.01
CA TYR A 160 -7.45 -2.04 -2.73
C TYR A 160 -5.96 -1.59 -2.78
N TRP A 161 -5.71 -0.32 -3.12
CA TRP A 161 -4.41 0.33 -3.27
C TRP A 161 -3.87 0.92 -1.97
N CYS A 162 -4.74 1.21 -1.00
CA CYS A 162 -4.39 2.05 0.14
C CYS A 162 -3.74 1.30 1.31
N HIS A 163 -3.47 0.00 1.18
CA HIS A 163 -2.86 -0.77 2.26
C HIS A 163 -1.39 -0.31 2.46
N ALA A 164 -1.00 -0.14 3.72
CA ALA A 164 0.21 0.59 4.09
C ALA A 164 1.47 -0.06 3.49
N GLU A 165 1.53 -1.39 3.51
CA GLU A 165 2.60 -2.20 2.97
C GLU A 165 2.78 -2.02 1.46
N LYS A 166 1.70 -1.96 0.69
CA LYS A 166 1.75 -1.69 -0.76
C LYS A 166 2.31 -0.31 -1.03
N GLN A 167 1.84 0.68 -0.26
CA GLN A 167 2.34 2.04 -0.35
C GLN A 167 3.82 2.13 0.01
N LYS A 168 4.30 1.36 1.00
CA LYS A 168 5.72 1.36 1.38
C LYS A 168 6.60 0.66 0.33
N LEU A 169 6.09 -0.38 -0.34
CA LEU A 169 6.77 -0.98 -1.50
C LEU A 169 6.93 0.04 -2.63
N MET A 170 5.88 0.82 -2.93
CA MET A 170 5.96 1.88 -3.95
C MET A 170 6.95 2.98 -3.56
N ASP A 171 6.96 3.42 -2.30
CA ASP A 171 7.93 4.42 -1.82
C ASP A 171 9.38 4.00 -2.09
N ILE A 172 9.74 2.76 -1.74
CA ILE A 172 11.09 2.23 -1.97
C ILE A 172 11.37 2.10 -3.47
N GLN A 173 10.41 1.57 -4.23
CA GLN A 173 10.55 1.39 -5.67
C GLN A 173 10.80 2.69 -6.42
N GLU A 174 10.07 3.75 -6.06
CA GLU A 174 10.23 5.08 -6.65
C GLU A 174 11.57 5.72 -6.26
N LYS A 175 12.02 5.56 -5.02
CA LYS A 175 13.35 6.03 -4.59
C LYS A 175 14.48 5.32 -5.37
N LEU A 176 14.37 4.02 -5.55
CA LEU A 176 15.30 3.24 -6.39
C LEU A 176 15.25 3.67 -7.85
N ALA A 177 14.05 3.89 -8.39
CA ALA A 177 13.86 4.35 -9.76
C ALA A 177 14.41 5.77 -9.99
N ALA A 178 14.25 6.68 -9.03
CA ALA A 178 14.77 8.04 -9.08
C ALA A 178 16.30 8.11 -9.15
N LYS A 179 16.99 7.06 -8.69
CA LYS A 179 18.44 6.90 -8.83
C LYS A 179 18.87 6.31 -10.18
N GLY A 180 17.93 6.07 -11.10
CA GLY A 180 18.21 5.46 -12.40
C GLY A 180 18.75 4.03 -12.29
N MET A 181 18.49 3.35 -11.17
CA MET A 181 19.09 2.06 -10.89
C MET A 181 18.50 0.97 -11.79
N PRO A 182 19.32 0.17 -12.47
CA PRO A 182 18.84 -0.95 -13.27
C PRO A 182 18.29 -2.07 -12.36
N PRO A 183 17.30 -2.86 -12.81
CA PRO A 183 16.66 -3.90 -11.98
C PRO A 183 17.64 -4.84 -11.29
N GLU A 184 18.73 -5.23 -11.96
CA GLU A 184 19.74 -6.16 -11.44
C GLU A 184 20.48 -5.61 -10.22
N ARG A 185 20.53 -4.28 -10.04
CA ARG A 185 21.12 -3.65 -8.85
C ARG A 185 20.09 -3.39 -7.76
N ARG A 186 18.82 -3.17 -8.12
CA ARG A 186 17.73 -2.95 -7.15
C ARG A 186 17.54 -4.16 -6.24
N LEU A 187 17.70 -5.37 -6.75
CA LEU A 187 17.57 -6.60 -5.96
C LEU A 187 18.51 -6.62 -4.74
N LEU A 188 19.72 -6.06 -4.86
CA LEU A 188 20.70 -6.02 -3.77
C LEU A 188 20.22 -5.13 -2.61
N TYR A 189 19.48 -4.06 -2.90
CA TYR A 189 18.85 -3.22 -1.87
C TYR A 189 17.66 -3.92 -1.23
N TRP A 190 16.81 -4.58 -2.03
CA TRP A 190 15.66 -5.34 -1.52
C TRP A 190 16.08 -6.44 -0.55
N GLN A 191 17.19 -7.13 -0.82
CA GLN A 191 17.75 -8.17 0.06
C GLN A 191 18.16 -7.65 1.44
N ARG A 192 18.52 -6.36 1.56
CA ARG A 192 18.95 -5.73 2.82
C ARG A 192 17.80 -5.14 3.63
N ILE A 193 16.59 -5.11 3.09
CA ILE A 193 15.45 -4.43 3.71
C ILE A 193 14.37 -5.45 4.09
N ILE A 194 13.76 -5.24 5.25
CA ILE A 194 12.50 -5.88 5.63
C ILE A 194 11.42 -4.80 5.82
N ILE A 195 10.25 -5.02 5.20
CA ILE A 195 9.07 -4.21 5.42
C ILE A 195 8.34 -4.73 6.66
N ILE A 196 8.07 -3.85 7.61
CA ILE A 196 7.29 -4.15 8.82
C ILE A 196 5.87 -3.61 8.63
N VAL A 197 4.88 -4.39 9.03
CA VAL A 197 3.46 -4.02 9.07
C VAL A 197 2.93 -4.33 10.46
N ASP A 198 2.18 -3.41 11.07
CA ASP A 198 1.65 -3.57 12.43
C ASP A 198 0.34 -4.38 12.50
N ARG A 199 -0.16 -4.88 11.37
CA ARG A 199 -1.37 -5.71 11.25
C ARG A 199 -1.13 -6.86 10.30
N ALA A 200 -1.83 -7.96 10.53
CA ALA A 200 -1.82 -9.13 9.66
C ALA A 200 -2.16 -8.73 8.21
N MET A 201 -1.32 -9.17 7.28
CA MET A 201 -1.55 -8.94 5.86
C MET A 201 -2.76 -9.75 5.39
N CYS A 202 -3.66 -9.13 4.61
CA CYS A 202 -4.73 -9.85 3.93
C CYS A 202 -4.19 -10.56 2.67
N ASP A 203 -4.94 -11.55 2.17
CA ASP A 203 -4.58 -12.32 0.98
C ASP A 203 -4.25 -11.45 -0.23
N ASP A 204 -4.97 -10.34 -0.42
CA ASP A 204 -4.75 -9.41 -1.53
C ASP A 204 -3.40 -8.68 -1.41
N CYS A 205 -2.93 -8.39 -0.20
CA CYS A 205 -1.62 -7.79 0.05
C CYS A 205 -0.49 -8.80 -0.09
N ILE A 206 -0.73 -10.05 0.31
CA ILE A 206 0.20 -11.16 0.11
C ILE A 206 0.40 -11.41 -1.38
N GLN A 207 -0.70 -11.49 -2.16
CA GLN A 207 -0.62 -11.69 -3.61
C GLN A 207 0.03 -10.50 -4.31
N PHE A 208 -0.29 -9.26 -3.90
CA PHE A 208 0.38 -8.07 -4.44
C PHE A 208 1.89 -8.12 -4.21
N ALA A 209 2.33 -8.46 -2.99
CA ALA A 209 3.75 -8.57 -2.66
C ALA A 209 4.45 -9.67 -3.47
N ASP A 210 3.78 -10.80 -3.74
CA ASP A 210 4.30 -11.86 -4.61
C ASP A 210 4.47 -11.37 -6.06
N CYS A 211 3.43 -10.78 -6.64
CA CYS A 211 3.48 -10.19 -7.99
C CYS A 211 4.57 -9.12 -8.09
N PHE A 212 4.67 -8.25 -7.07
CA PHE A 212 5.65 -7.17 -7.02
C PHE A 212 7.09 -7.70 -6.94
N ALA A 213 7.35 -8.71 -6.11
CA ALA A 213 8.66 -9.34 -6.00
C ALA A 213 9.11 -10.02 -7.31
N ARG A 214 8.17 -10.68 -8.02
CA ARG A 214 8.44 -11.23 -9.36
C ARG A 214 8.76 -10.14 -10.38
N PHE A 215 8.01 -9.04 -10.35
CA PHE A 215 8.24 -7.90 -11.24
C PHE A 215 9.60 -7.25 -11.01
N GLU A 216 9.98 -7.00 -9.76
CA GLU A 216 11.31 -6.46 -9.39
C GLU A 216 12.43 -7.50 -9.53
N LYS A 217 12.10 -8.78 -9.77
CA LYS A 217 13.04 -9.91 -9.80
C LYS A 217 13.91 -9.95 -8.54
N ALA A 218 13.29 -9.72 -7.39
CA ALA A 218 13.98 -9.55 -6.12
C ALA A 218 13.32 -10.34 -5.00
N PHE A 219 14.11 -10.70 -3.99
CA PHE A 219 13.58 -11.23 -2.73
C PHE A 219 13.16 -10.10 -1.82
N ILE A 220 11.88 -10.04 -1.48
CA ILE A 220 11.28 -8.99 -0.65
C ILE A 220 10.79 -9.63 0.63
N CYS A 221 11.32 -9.17 1.77
CA CYS A 221 10.89 -9.64 3.07
C CYS A 221 9.83 -8.70 3.66
N ILE A 222 8.70 -9.25 4.08
CA ILE A 222 7.65 -8.52 4.80
C ILE A 222 7.29 -9.27 6.08
N GLN A 223 7.27 -8.55 7.19
CA GLN A 223 6.89 -9.05 8.51
C GLN A 223 5.62 -8.34 8.97
N ASP A 224 4.61 -9.14 9.31
CA ASP A 224 3.43 -8.72 10.05
C ASP A 224 3.47 -9.29 11.49
N PRO A 225 2.47 -9.03 12.36
CA PRO A 225 2.48 -9.56 13.73
C PRO A 225 2.47 -11.09 13.84
N GLU A 226 2.08 -11.81 12.79
CA GLU A 226 1.89 -13.26 12.80
C GLU A 226 3.04 -14.00 12.10
N PHE A 227 3.57 -13.44 11.02
CA PHE A 227 4.52 -14.11 10.14
C PHE A 227 5.57 -13.16 9.55
N ALA A 228 6.76 -13.70 9.35
CA ALA A 228 7.75 -13.15 8.41
C ALA A 228 7.67 -13.95 7.11
N ARG A 229 7.44 -13.26 6.00
CA ARG A 229 7.33 -13.85 4.65
C ARG A 229 8.43 -13.30 3.76
N ALA A 230 9.00 -14.17 2.92
CA ALA A 230 9.84 -13.79 1.81
C ALA A 230 9.05 -14.01 0.51
N PHE A 231 9.05 -13.00 -0.35
CA PHE A 231 8.44 -13.01 -1.67
C PHE A 231 9.54 -12.98 -2.74
N PRO A 232 9.36 -13.60 -3.92
CA PRO A 232 8.20 -14.40 -4.30
C PRO A 232 8.08 -15.64 -3.42
N LEU A 233 6.84 -16.05 -3.13
CA LEU A 233 6.58 -17.25 -2.35
C LEU A 233 7.10 -18.46 -3.13
N PRO A 234 7.89 -19.35 -2.50
CA PRO A 234 8.29 -20.60 -3.12
C PRO A 234 7.05 -21.44 -3.43
N SER A 235 7.10 -22.23 -4.50
CA SER A 235 6.02 -23.13 -4.95
C SER A 235 5.57 -24.13 -3.86
N THR A 236 6.40 -24.31 -2.82
CA THR A 236 6.08 -25.02 -1.58
C THR A 236 6.24 -24.04 -0.40
N GLN A 237 5.13 -23.55 0.15
CA GLN A 237 5.11 -22.49 1.17
C GLN A 237 5.92 -22.85 2.43
N GLN A 238 7.15 -22.34 2.56
CA GLN A 238 7.84 -22.25 3.85
C GLN A 238 7.48 -20.93 4.52
N LEU A 239 6.51 -20.97 5.44
CA LEU A 239 6.17 -19.85 6.31
C LEU A 239 6.95 -19.99 7.63
N ARG A 240 7.74 -18.99 8.01
CA ARG A 240 8.30 -18.92 9.37
C ARG A 240 7.30 -18.22 10.29
N ARG A 241 6.69 -18.99 11.20
CA ARG A 241 5.88 -18.42 12.29
C ARG A 241 6.78 -17.65 13.24
N ILE A 242 6.33 -16.45 13.64
CA ILE A 242 7.00 -15.69 14.69
C ILE A 242 6.57 -16.29 16.02
N HIS A 243 7.51 -16.84 16.79
CA HIS A 243 7.24 -17.16 18.18
C HIS A 243 7.27 -15.86 19.00
N PRO A 244 6.20 -15.51 19.73
CA PRO A 244 6.23 -14.36 20.61
C PRO A 244 7.32 -14.56 21.67
N ARG A 245 8.16 -13.54 21.85
CA ARG A 245 9.08 -13.43 22.99
C ARG A 245 8.32 -13.02 24.24
#